data_AF-A0A2U1EVE2-F1
#
_entry.id   AF-A0A2U1EVE2-F1
#
_cell.length_a   1.000
_cell.length_b   1.000
_cell.length_c   1.000
_cell.angle_alpha   90.00
_cell.angle_beta   90.00
_cell.angle_gamma   90.00
#
_symmetry.space_group_name_H-M   'P 1'
#
loop_
_entity.id
_entity.type
_entity.pdbx_description
1 polymer ?
#
loop_
_entity_poly.entity_id
_entity_poly.type
_entity_poly.pdbx_seq_one_letter_code
_entity_poly.pdbx_strand_id
1 'polypeptide(L)'
;MTTPTWATTLVHGACATHGVPAPPRVRGDAAGMPFHEASRLRAAAHHARRVYPGALGELVARELRAYADFGCRLGDDALAARLATQVLTTRAG
;
A
#
# COMPACT_ATOMS: atom_id res chain seq x y z
N MET A 1 -7.35 27.54 -50.40
CA MET A 1 -7.14 26.18 -49.83
C MET A 1 -5.90 26.26 -48.97
N THR A 2 -6.08 26.30 -47.66
CA THR A 2 -5.02 26.60 -46.69
C THR A 2 -4.62 25.30 -46.01
N THR A 3 -3.35 24.92 -46.09
CA THR A 3 -2.79 23.75 -45.42
C THR A 3 -2.88 23.94 -43.90
N PRO A 4 -3.35 22.94 -43.14
CA PRO A 4 -3.48 23.07 -41.70
C PRO A 4 -2.11 22.94 -41.00
N THR A 5 -1.91 23.78 -39.98
CA THR A 5 -0.64 24.06 -39.29
C THR A 5 -0.06 22.89 -38.46
N TRP A 6 -0.75 21.75 -38.39
CA TRP A 6 -0.34 20.60 -37.58
C TRP A 6 0.66 19.67 -38.30
N ALA A 7 0.92 19.88 -39.60
CA ALA A 7 1.85 19.07 -40.39
C ALA A 7 3.34 19.44 -40.15
N THR A 8 3.75 19.61 -38.89
CA THR A 8 5.18 19.66 -38.54
C THR A 8 5.58 18.32 -37.95
N THR A 9 6.23 17.51 -38.78
CA THR A 9 6.88 16.26 -38.39
C THR A 9 7.94 16.57 -37.32
N LEU A 10 7.69 16.14 -36.09
CA LEU A 10 8.68 16.10 -35.02
C LEU A 10 9.76 15.08 -35.39
N VAL A 11 10.90 15.56 -35.90
CA VAL A 11 12.14 14.78 -35.98
C VAL A 11 12.48 14.34 -34.56
N HIS A 12 12.47 13.03 -34.31
CA HIS A 12 12.95 12.47 -33.06
C HIS A 12 14.44 12.83 -32.90
N GLY A 13 14.74 13.76 -32.00
CA GLY A 13 16.11 14.00 -31.55
C GLY A 13 16.68 12.71 -30.95
N ALA A 14 17.97 12.46 -31.20
CA ALA A 14 18.67 11.29 -30.69
C ALA A 14 18.47 11.18 -29.16
N CYS A 15 17.97 10.04 -28.70
CA CYS A 15 17.90 9.70 -27.28
C CYS A 15 19.32 9.74 -26.71
N ALA A 16 19.65 10.84 -26.03
CA ALA A 16 20.77 10.85 -25.11
C ALA A 16 20.50 9.73 -24.09
N THR A 17 21.34 8.70 -24.11
CA THR A 17 21.36 7.63 -23.12
C THR A 17 21.71 8.25 -21.78
N HIS A 18 20.70 8.76 -21.07
CA HIS A 18 20.81 9.04 -19.66
C HIS A 18 21.22 7.72 -19.01
N GLY A 19 22.49 7.64 -18.59
CA GLY A 19 23.01 6.48 -17.88
C GLY A 19 22.11 6.24 -16.68
N VAL A 20 21.29 5.18 -16.76
CA VAL A 20 20.39 4.81 -15.68
C VAL A 20 21.30 4.49 -14.48
N PRO A 21 21.24 5.25 -13.37
CA PRO A 21 22.02 4.91 -12.20
C PRO A 21 21.61 3.51 -11.75
N ALA A 22 22.60 2.67 -11.43
CA ALA A 22 22.33 1.33 -10.93
C ALA A 22 21.31 1.42 -9.78
N PRO A 23 20.27 0.55 -9.76
CA PRO A 23 19.24 0.63 -8.73
C PRO A 23 19.90 0.53 -7.36
N PRO A 24 19.47 1.33 -6.37
CA PRO A 24 20.00 1.24 -5.02
C PRO A 24 19.82 -0.20 -4.53
N ARG A 25 20.87 -0.75 -3.90
CA ARG A 25 20.78 -2.07 -3.27
C ARG A 25 19.84 -1.96 -2.08
N VAL A 26 18.59 -2.40 -2.25
CA VAL A 26 17.62 -2.51 -1.17
C VAL A 26 18.11 -3.59 -0.21
N ARG A 27 18.49 -3.20 1.01
CA ARG A 27 18.82 -4.13 2.09
C ARG A 27 17.56 -4.34 2.93
N GLY A 28 17.27 -5.58 3.30
CA GLY A 28 16.13 -5.94 4.16
C GLY A 28 16.43 -5.71 5.64
N ASP A 29 16.90 -4.52 6.02
CA ASP A 29 17.27 -4.16 7.40
C ASP A 29 16.27 -3.19 8.05
N ALA A 30 15.11 -2.97 7.42
CA ALA A 30 14.01 -2.25 8.04
C ALA A 30 13.65 -2.90 9.39
N ALA A 31 13.56 -2.08 10.44
CA ALA A 31 13.16 -2.54 11.75
C ALA A 31 11.81 -3.28 11.65
N GLY A 32 11.83 -4.57 11.95
CA GLY A 32 10.64 -5.40 11.89
C GLY A 32 9.60 -4.96 12.91
N MET A 33 8.32 -5.09 12.57
CA MET A 33 7.24 -4.89 13.51
C MET A 33 7.38 -5.88 14.69
N PRO A 34 7.21 -5.43 15.95
CA PRO A 34 7.21 -6.33 17.10
C PRO A 34 6.19 -7.47 16.96
N PHE A 35 6.57 -8.71 17.32
CA PHE A 35 5.73 -9.91 17.11
C PHE A 35 4.31 -9.79 17.69
N HIS A 36 4.18 -9.20 18.89
CA HIS A 36 2.89 -8.98 19.53
C HIS A 36 1.96 -8.05 18.72
N GLU A 37 2.51 -7.03 18.09
CA GLU A 37 1.77 -6.07 17.26
C GLU A 37 1.30 -6.73 15.97
N ALA A 38 2.20 -7.46 15.29
CA ALA A 38 1.85 -8.22 14.10
C ALA A 38 0.75 -9.26 14.38
N SER A 39 0.81 -9.92 15.54
CA SER A 39 -0.21 -10.87 15.98
C SER A 39 -1.56 -10.18 16.22
N ARG A 40 -1.56 -9.01 16.86
CA ARG A 40 -2.76 -8.19 17.10
C ARG A 40 -3.42 -7.78 15.79
N LEU A 41 -2.64 -7.32 14.81
CA LEU A 41 -3.15 -6.94 13.49
C LEU A 41 -3.75 -8.13 12.73
N ARG A 42 -3.12 -9.31 12.80
CA ARG A 42 -3.68 -10.55 12.19
C ARG A 42 -4.99 -10.97 12.84
N ALA A 43 -5.10 -10.88 14.16
CA ALA A 43 -6.34 -11.15 14.87
C ALA A 43 -7.46 -10.17 14.47
N ALA A 44 -7.14 -8.88 14.39
CA ALA A 44 -8.08 -7.86 13.92
C ALA A 44 -8.52 -8.12 12.47
N ALA A 45 -7.61 -8.51 11.57
CA ALA A 45 -7.95 -8.86 10.19
C ALA A 45 -8.97 -10.02 10.12
N HIS A 46 -8.76 -11.08 10.90
CA HIS A 46 -9.70 -12.19 10.97
C HIS A 46 -11.07 -11.75 11.50
N HIS A 47 -11.09 -10.90 12.53
CA HIS A 47 -12.33 -10.42 13.13
C HIS A 47 -13.10 -9.46 12.22
N ALA A 48 -12.41 -8.61 11.44
CA ALA A 48 -13.03 -7.69 10.48
C ALA A 48 -14.00 -8.38 9.52
N ARG A 49 -13.63 -9.55 9.01
CA ARG A 49 -14.48 -10.36 8.11
C ARG A 49 -15.77 -10.86 8.76
N ARG A 50 -15.78 -10.96 10.10
CA ARG A 50 -16.94 -11.42 10.87
C ARG A 50 -17.88 -10.27 11.23
N VAL A 51 -17.33 -9.08 11.52
CA VAL A 51 -18.12 -7.92 11.96
C VAL A 51 -18.57 -7.01 10.83
N TYR A 52 -17.86 -7.01 9.69
CA TYR A 52 -18.21 -6.23 8.50
C TYR A 52 -18.44 -7.19 7.32
N PRO A 53 -19.69 -7.60 7.03
CA PRO A 53 -19.96 -8.50 5.92
C PRO A 53 -19.64 -7.85 4.56
N GLY A 54 -19.15 -8.67 3.63
CA GLY A 54 -18.90 -8.26 2.25
C GLY A 54 -17.58 -7.51 2.03
N ALA A 55 -17.55 -6.68 0.97
CA ALA A 55 -16.32 -6.09 0.45
C ALA A 55 -15.55 -5.23 1.46
N LEU A 56 -16.26 -4.58 2.41
CA LEU A 56 -15.62 -3.74 3.42
C LEU A 56 -14.80 -4.55 4.42
N GLY A 57 -15.32 -5.66 4.94
CA GLY A 57 -14.57 -6.52 5.84
C GLY A 57 -13.35 -7.15 5.17
N GLU A 58 -13.47 -7.53 3.90
CA GLU A 58 -12.36 -8.03 3.11
C GLU A 58 -11.28 -6.97 2.85
N LEU A 59 -11.67 -5.73 2.56
CA LEU A 59 -10.75 -4.61 2.41
C LEU A 59 -9.95 -4.37 3.69
N VAL A 60 -10.66 -4.24 4.83
CA VAL A 60 -10.04 -4.02 6.14
C VAL A 60 -9.10 -5.18 6.51
N ALA A 61 -9.53 -6.42 6.28
CA ALA A 61 -8.72 -7.60 6.59
C ALA A 61 -7.43 -7.67 5.76
N ARG A 62 -7.53 -7.38 4.46
CA ARG A 62 -6.36 -7.39 3.56
C ARG A 62 -5.37 -6.32 3.95
N GLU A 63 -5.86 -5.15 4.31
CA GLU A 63 -5.03 -4.01 4.71
C GLU A 63 -4.30 -4.28 6.03
N LEU A 64 -5.02 -4.70 7.08
CA LEU A 64 -4.41 -5.05 8.37
C LEU A 64 -3.37 -6.17 8.26
N ARG A 65 -3.59 -7.13 7.36
CA ARG A 65 -2.61 -8.19 7.10
C ARG A 65 -1.37 -7.67 6.36
N ALA A 66 -1.55 -6.77 5.39
CA ALA A 66 -0.43 -6.10 4.75
C ALA A 66 0.43 -5.31 5.74
N TYR A 67 -0.18 -4.63 6.73
CA TYR A 67 0.58 -3.99 7.83
C TYR A 67 1.36 -4.99 8.66
N ALA A 68 0.74 -6.12 9.02
CA ALA A 68 1.40 -7.14 9.84
C ALA A 68 2.60 -7.79 9.14
N ASP A 69 2.52 -7.93 7.82
CA ASP A 69 3.51 -8.67 7.04
C ASP A 69 4.63 -7.77 6.49
N PHE A 70 4.33 -6.50 6.20
CA PHE A 70 5.31 -5.59 5.56
C PHE A 70 5.65 -4.36 6.40
N GLY A 71 4.89 -4.05 7.46
CA GLY A 71 5.10 -2.87 8.28
C GLY A 71 4.92 -1.53 7.55
N CYS A 72 4.50 -1.55 6.27
CA CYS A 72 4.49 -0.37 5.42
C CYS A 72 3.14 -0.19 4.72
N ARG A 73 2.61 1.04 4.80
CA ARG A 73 1.98 1.83 3.70
C ARG A 73 1.07 2.98 4.12
N LEU A 74 0.81 3.13 5.41
CA LEU A 74 0.15 4.30 6.00
C LEU A 74 1.21 4.77 6.95
N GLY A 75 1.58 6.05 6.89
CA GLY A 75 2.72 6.60 7.60
C GLY A 75 2.65 6.37 9.12
N ASP A 76 3.51 7.08 9.85
CA ASP A 76 3.57 7.05 11.32
C ASP A 76 2.24 7.37 12.05
N ASP A 77 1.14 7.57 11.32
CA ASP A 77 -0.18 8.04 11.75
C ASP A 77 -0.98 7.07 12.64
N ALA A 78 -0.37 5.97 13.10
CA ALA A 78 -0.99 4.98 14.00
C ALA A 78 -2.36 4.44 13.50
N LEU A 79 -2.70 4.63 12.22
CA LEU A 79 -4.03 4.31 11.70
C LEU A 79 -4.30 2.81 11.77
N ALA A 80 -3.33 1.98 11.41
CA ALA A 80 -3.45 0.53 11.49
C ALA A 80 -3.73 0.06 12.94
N ALA A 81 -3.05 0.66 13.92
CA ALA A 81 -3.26 0.35 15.34
C ALA A 81 -4.65 0.79 15.83
N ARG A 82 -5.10 1.99 15.43
CA ARG A 82 -6.46 2.48 15.73
C ARG A 82 -7.54 1.63 15.07
N LEU A 83 -7.34 1.27 13.79
CA LEU A 83 -8.25 0.41 13.04
C LEU A 83 -8.36 -0.96 13.69
N ALA A 84 -7.24 -1.56 14.07
CA ALA A 84 -7.21 -2.84 14.78
C ALA A 84 -7.96 -2.76 16.11
N THR A 85 -7.75 -1.69 16.88
CA THR A 85 -8.48 -1.44 18.13
C THR A 85 -9.99 -1.38 17.87
N GLN A 86 -10.42 -0.55 16.93
CA GLN A 86 -11.84 -0.39 16.60
C GLN A 86 -12.48 -1.71 16.18
N VAL A 87 -11.83 -2.44 15.27
CA VAL A 87 -12.30 -3.74 14.79
C VAL A 87 -12.45 -4.70 15.97
N LEU A 88 -11.41 -4.88 16.80
CA LEU A 88 -11.43 -5.82 17.93
C LEU A 88 -12.47 -5.48 18.99
N THR A 89 -12.82 -4.20 19.18
CA THR A 89 -13.89 -3.78 20.09
C THR A 89 -15.30 -3.91 19.50
N THR A 90 -15.41 -4.03 18.17
CA THR A 90 -16.69 -4.15 17.48
C THR A 90 -17.28 -5.55 17.70
N ARG A 91 -18.57 -5.63 18.03
CA ARG A 91 -19.32 -6.89 18.06
C ARG A 91 -20.12 -7.04 16.77
N ALA A 92 -20.29 -8.26 16.29
CA ALA A 92 -21.23 -8.53 15.21
C ALA A 92 -22.64 -8.18 15.71
N GLY A 93 -23.35 -7.37 14.91
CA GLY A 93 -24.75 -7.00 15.14
C GLY A 93 -25.70 -8.11 14.72
#